data_AF-A0A0F3NJN5-F1
#
_entry.id   AF-A0A0F3NJN5-F1
#
_cell.length_a   1.000
_cell.length_b   1.000
_cell.length_c   1.000
_cell.angle_alpha   90.00
_cell.angle_beta   90.00
_cell.angle_gamma   90.00
#
_symmetry.space_group_name_H-M   'P 1'
#
loop_
_entity.id
_entity.type
_entity.pdbx_description
1 polymer ?
#
loop_
_entity_poly.entity_id
_entity_poly.type
_entity_poly.pdbx_seq_one_letter_code
_entity_poly.pdbx_strand_id
1 'polypeptide(L)'
;MKITSTEIDKKVCATKKTTTSGSNFSKYAEETSGTRNDTKVALCGGEPNGDGSAGTNTEQQFLHDFVRETLKGDSSKNWPTSTGKANGGKTR
;
A
#
# COMPACT_ATOMS: atom_id res chain seq x y z
N MET A 1 9.12 6.02 -13.04
CA MET A 1 8.21 5.44 -14.05
C MET A 1 7.01 6.36 -14.18
N LYS A 2 6.59 6.71 -15.40
CA LYS A 2 5.44 7.60 -15.63
C LYS A 2 4.63 7.03 -16.80
N ILE A 3 3.35 6.74 -16.57
CA ILE A 3 2.46 6.30 -17.65
C ILE A 3 2.17 7.52 -18.55
N THR A 4 2.24 7.33 -19.87
CA THR A 4 2.05 8.39 -20.87
C THR A 4 0.62 8.95 -20.91
N SER A 5 -0.34 8.23 -20.32
CA SER A 5 -1.68 8.71 -20.02
C SER A 5 -1.81 9.07 -18.53
N THR A 6 -1.82 10.37 -18.24
CA THR A 6 -1.94 10.92 -16.88
C THR A 6 -3.24 10.55 -16.18
N GLU A 7 -4.32 10.30 -16.93
CA GLU A 7 -5.60 9.87 -16.34
C GLU A 7 -5.58 8.41 -15.89
N ILE A 8 -4.88 7.55 -16.62
CA ILE A 8 -4.72 6.14 -16.26
C ILE A 8 -3.79 6.01 -15.06
N ASP A 9 -2.72 6.82 -14.99
CA ASP A 9 -1.80 6.83 -13.85
C ASP A 9 -2.53 7.08 -12.52
N LYS A 10 -3.57 7.92 -12.53
CA LYS A 10 -4.42 8.23 -11.36
C LYS A 10 -5.50 7.19 -11.05
N LYS A 11 -5.49 6.04 -11.72
CA LYS A 11 -6.46 4.94 -11.48
C LYS A 11 -5.77 3.63 -11.15
N VAL A 12 -4.55 3.43 -11.65
CA VAL A 12 -3.80 2.18 -11.44
C VAL A 12 -3.18 2.16 -10.05
N CYS A 13 -3.33 1.02 -9.36
CA CYS A 13 -2.85 0.84 -7.98
C CYS A 13 -3.34 1.93 -7.02
N ALA A 14 -4.56 2.43 -7.18
CA ALA A 14 -5.12 3.42 -6.29
C ALA A 14 -5.33 2.83 -4.89
N THR A 15 -4.69 3.38 -3.85
CA THR A 15 -4.84 2.85 -2.48
C THR A 15 -6.26 3.02 -1.97
N LYS A 16 -6.73 2.05 -1.16
CA LYS A 16 -8.07 2.10 -0.59
C LYS A 16 -8.13 2.98 0.65
N LYS A 17 -9.31 3.54 0.89
CA LYS A 17 -9.62 4.27 2.13
C LYS A 17 -9.44 3.38 3.35
N THR A 18 -9.02 3.98 4.45
CA THR A 18 -9.01 3.28 5.73
C THR A 18 -10.43 3.26 6.31
N THR A 19 -10.73 2.27 7.14
CA THR A 19 -12.07 2.10 7.73
C THR A 19 -12.32 3.03 8.92
N THR A 20 -11.28 3.69 9.44
CA THR A 20 -11.43 4.79 10.39
C THR A 20 -12.21 5.92 9.72
N SER A 21 -13.08 6.58 10.48
CA SER A 21 -14.05 7.62 10.08
C SER A 21 -13.50 8.88 9.39
N GLY A 22 -12.23 8.90 8.97
CA GLY A 22 -11.60 9.96 8.18
C GLY A 22 -11.47 9.60 6.69
N SER A 23 -11.39 10.62 5.84
CA SER A 23 -11.17 10.51 4.39
C SER A 23 -9.76 10.04 3.99
N ASN A 24 -9.05 9.34 4.89
CA ASN A 24 -7.66 8.93 4.69
C ASN A 24 -7.56 7.62 3.90
N PHE A 25 -6.40 7.42 3.30
CA PHE A 25 -6.05 6.27 2.48
C PHE A 25 -4.92 5.46 3.11
N SER A 26 -4.86 4.19 2.73
CA SER A 26 -3.71 3.33 3.01
C SER A 26 -2.47 3.88 2.32
N LYS A 27 -1.31 3.64 2.92
CA LYS A 27 -0.03 4.13 2.42
C LYS A 27 0.84 3.00 1.90
N TYR A 28 1.44 3.16 0.73
CA TYR A 28 2.45 2.24 0.25
C TYR A 28 3.69 2.25 1.13
N ALA A 29 4.20 1.06 1.39
CA ALA A 29 5.42 0.82 2.13
C ALA A 29 6.17 -0.38 1.54
N GLU A 30 7.34 -0.67 2.11
CA GLU A 30 8.12 -1.85 1.73
C GLU A 30 7.39 -3.17 2.04
N GLU A 31 6.56 -3.19 3.08
CA GLU A 31 5.88 -4.38 3.54
C GLU A 31 4.46 -4.01 4.00
N THR A 32 3.49 -4.90 3.74
CA THR A 32 2.15 -4.76 4.31
C THR A 32 2.23 -4.89 5.82
N SER A 33 1.63 -3.94 6.54
CA SER A 33 1.52 -4.00 8.00
C SER A 33 0.74 -5.23 8.41
N GLY A 34 1.36 -6.08 9.21
CA GLY A 34 0.68 -7.13 9.93
C GLY A 34 0.26 -6.64 11.28
N THR A 35 -0.46 -5.53 11.42
CA THR A 35 -1.13 -5.13 12.67
C THR A 35 -2.44 -4.44 12.30
N ARG A 36 -3.46 -4.53 13.16
CA ARG A 36 -4.74 -3.86 12.90
C ARG A 36 -4.65 -2.33 12.98
N ASN A 37 -3.66 -1.81 13.71
CA ASN A 37 -3.55 -0.37 13.94
C ASN A 37 -2.74 0.38 12.85
N ASP A 38 -1.93 -0.32 12.05
CA ASP A 38 -1.12 0.26 10.97
C ASP A 38 -1.67 -0.13 9.60
N THR A 39 -1.86 0.87 8.75
CA THR A 39 -2.55 0.83 7.46
C THR A 39 -1.62 0.80 6.25
N LYS A 40 -0.32 0.56 6.48
CA LYS A 40 0.66 0.38 5.40
C LYS A 40 0.40 -0.88 4.58
N VAL A 41 0.58 -0.79 3.27
CA VAL A 41 0.36 -1.87 2.30
C VAL A 41 1.53 -1.99 1.32
N ALA A 42 1.81 -3.21 0.87
CA ALA A 42 2.76 -3.54 -0.19
C ALA A 42 2.09 -4.21 -1.40
N LEU A 43 0.76 -4.19 -1.47
CA LEU A 43 -0.04 -4.71 -2.59
C LEU A 43 -0.57 -3.54 -3.41
N CYS A 44 -0.42 -3.59 -4.74
CA CYS A 44 -1.06 -2.65 -5.67
C CYS A 44 -2.58 -2.61 -5.42
N GLY A 45 -3.11 -1.43 -5.07
CA GLY A 45 -4.52 -1.25 -4.69
C GLY A 45 -4.89 -1.85 -3.33
N GLY A 46 -3.91 -2.05 -2.46
CA GLY A 46 -4.04 -2.71 -1.18
C GLY A 46 -5.03 -2.05 -0.23
N GLU A 47 -5.63 -2.88 0.61
CA GLU A 47 -6.51 -2.53 1.73
C GLU A 47 -5.75 -2.74 3.05
N PRO A 48 -5.99 -1.92 4.09
CA PRO A 48 -5.28 -2.11 5.34
C PRO A 48 -5.80 -3.34 6.08
N ASN A 49 -4.96 -3.95 6.92
CA ASN A 49 -5.30 -5.13 7.71
C ASN A 49 -6.22 -4.81 8.93
N GLY A 50 -6.69 -3.57 9.07
CA GLY A 50 -7.55 -3.13 10.16
C GLY A 50 -7.97 -1.68 10.03
N ASP A 51 -8.52 -1.14 11.12
CA ASP A 51 -9.21 0.14 11.24
C ASP A 51 -8.44 1.23 11.99
N GLY A 52 -7.14 0.99 12.23
CA GLY A 52 -6.29 1.98 12.87
C GLY A 52 -5.93 3.17 11.99
N SER A 53 -5.28 4.15 12.63
CA SER A 53 -4.88 5.40 11.99
C SER A 53 -3.37 5.50 11.74
N ALA A 54 -2.58 4.55 12.22
CA ALA A 54 -1.13 4.61 12.05
C ALA A 54 -0.76 4.31 10.59
N GLY A 55 0.23 5.04 10.08
CA GLY A 55 0.70 4.86 8.70
C GLY A 55 -0.30 5.30 7.62
N THR A 56 -1.36 6.00 7.98
CA THR A 56 -2.33 6.56 7.02
C THR A 56 -1.72 7.64 6.14
N ASN A 57 -2.37 7.93 5.02
CA ASN A 57 -2.06 9.07 4.17
C ASN A 57 -3.34 9.89 3.88
N THR A 58 -3.22 11.22 3.81
CA THR A 58 -4.34 12.10 3.43
C THR A 58 -4.61 12.08 1.93
N GLU A 59 -3.59 11.76 1.14
CA GLU A 59 -3.67 11.66 -0.31
C GLU A 59 -3.71 10.21 -0.78
N GLN A 60 -4.51 9.95 -1.81
CA GLN A 60 -4.56 8.66 -2.46
C GLN A 60 -3.27 8.43 -3.25
N GLN A 61 -2.68 7.25 -3.12
CA GLN A 61 -1.44 6.88 -3.81
C GLN A 61 -1.73 5.98 -5.00
N PHE A 62 -0.85 6.03 -6.00
CA PHE A 62 -1.03 5.34 -7.28
C PHE A 62 0.19 4.49 -7.67
N LEU A 63 0.21 4.01 -8.91
CA LEU A 63 1.27 3.14 -9.42
C LEU A 63 2.68 3.72 -9.20
N HIS A 64 2.90 5.01 -9.45
CA HIS A 64 4.24 5.59 -9.30
C HIS A 64 4.71 5.57 -7.84
N ASP A 65 3.80 5.71 -6.87
CA ASP A 65 4.10 5.57 -5.44
C ASP A 65 4.39 4.11 -5.08
N PHE A 66 3.60 3.16 -5.60
CA PHE A 66 3.83 1.73 -5.41
C PHE A 66 5.23 1.32 -5.91
N VAL A 67 5.61 1.76 -7.11
CA VAL A 67 6.95 1.50 -7.65
C VAL A 67 8.03 2.12 -6.76
N ARG A 68 7.82 3.34 -6.25
CA ARG A 68 8.81 4.05 -5.42
C ARG A 68 8.98 3.43 -4.04
N GLU A 69 7.87 3.13 -3.37
CA GLU A 69 7.85 2.76 -1.95
C GLU A 69 7.89 1.25 -1.72
N THR A 70 7.37 0.47 -2.68
CA THR A 70 7.21 -0.98 -2.54
C THR A 70 8.18 -1.77 -3.41
N LEU A 71 8.36 -1.41 -4.69
CA LEU A 71 9.26 -2.14 -5.62
C LEU A 71 10.72 -1.70 -5.50
N LYS A 72 11.27 -1.77 -4.27
CA LYS A 72 12.67 -1.43 -4.00
C LYS A 72 13.64 -2.54 -4.45
N GLY A 73 14.92 -2.18 -4.53
CA GLY A 73 16.00 -3.10 -4.90
C GLY A 73 15.87 -3.58 -6.34
N ASP A 74 15.74 -2.65 -7.29
CA ASP A 74 15.51 -2.96 -8.70
C ASP A 74 14.32 -3.90 -8.92
N SER A 75 13.25 -3.69 -8.15
CA SER A 75 12.02 -4.49 -8.09
C SER A 75 12.15 -5.88 -7.44
N SER A 76 13.33 -6.32 -7.01
CA SER A 76 13.52 -7.68 -6.50
C SER A 76 12.82 -7.96 -5.16
N LYS A 77 12.50 -6.92 -4.38
CA LYS A 77 11.99 -7.10 -3.01
C LYS A 77 10.51 -7.49 -2.94
N ASN A 78 9.69 -7.08 -3.89
CA ASN A 78 8.23 -7.30 -3.86
C ASN A 78 7.65 -7.74 -5.21
N TRP A 79 8.51 -8.24 -6.10
CA TRP A 79 8.12 -8.84 -7.38
C TRP A 79 8.75 -10.23 -7.51
N PRO A 80 8.00 -11.29 -7.89
CA PRO A 80 6.58 -11.28 -8.29
C PRO A 80 5.60 -11.31 -7.11
N THR A 81 6.09 -11.44 -5.88
CA THR A 81 5.28 -11.56 -4.66
C THR A 81 5.49 -10.38 -3.73
N SER A 82 4.41 -9.85 -3.15
CA SER A 82 4.49 -8.83 -2.10
C SER A 82 4.87 -9.42 -0.75
N THR A 83 5.57 -8.64 0.08
CA THR A 83 5.93 -8.99 1.45
C THR A 83 4.89 -8.42 2.42
N GLY A 84 4.41 -9.27 3.34
CA GLY A 84 3.58 -8.85 4.47
C GLY A 84 4.24 -9.23 5.78
N LYS A 85 4.13 -8.36 6.79
CA LYS A 85 4.48 -8.76 8.15
C LYS A 85 3.39 -9.67 8.68
N ALA A 86 3.79 -10.75 9.36
CA ALA A 86 2.86 -11.50 10.18
C ALA A 86 2.62 -10.71 11.47
N ASN A 87 1.36 -10.52 11.86
CA ASN A 87 1.05 -10.43 13.29
C ASN A 87 1.57 -11.72 13.94
N GLY A 88 1.89 -11.73 15.23
CA GLY A 88 2.33 -12.93 15.96
C GLY A 88 1.34 -14.13 16.01
N GLY A 89 0.55 -14.37 14.97
CA GLY A 89 -0.27 -15.53 14.72
C GLY A 89 -0.58 -15.66 13.21
N LYS A 90 0.05 -16.67 12.60
CA LYS A 90 -0.19 -17.27 11.26
C LYS A 90 -0.14 -16.36 10.03
N THR A 91 0.96 -16.56 9.30
CA THR A 91 1.08 -16.45 7.85
C THR A 91 -0.16 -16.98 7.13
N ARG A 92 -0.75 -16.16 6.26
CA ARG A 92 -1.57 -16.62 5.14
C ARG A 92 -0.78 -16.41 3.86
#